data_AF-X8H8R1-F1
#
_entry.id   AF-X8H8R1-F1
#
_cell.length_a   1.000
_cell.length_b   1.000
_cell.length_c   1.000
_cell.angle_alpha   90.00
_cell.angle_beta   90.00
_cell.angle_gamma   90.00
#
_symmetry.space_group_name_H-M   'P 1'
#
loop_
_entity.id
_entity.type
_entity.pdbx_description
1 polymer ?
#
loop_
_entity_poly.entity_id
_entity_poly.type
_entity_poly.pdbx_seq_one_letter_code
_entity_poly.pdbx_strand_id
1 'polypeptide(L)'
;MEEQCAAITKGFIGGIDSPKKYREEVIKDSKNWILLFQMDAIKVDDYELMFEDYGHIYFWIKKEDLKNKNFDNVWLILQFYE
;
A
#
# COMPACT_ATOMS: atom_id res chain seq x y z
N MET A 1 5.74 1.11 -1.86
CA MET A 1 4.27 1.21 -1.74
C MET A 1 3.82 2.22 -0.68
N GLU A 2 4.53 2.39 0.44
CA GLU A 2 4.28 3.48 1.42
C GLU A 2 4.10 4.88 0.83
N GLU A 3 4.87 5.23 -0.19
CA GLU A 3 4.74 6.49 -0.93
C GLU A 3 3.38 6.63 -1.63
N GLN A 4 2.82 5.52 -2.14
CA GLN A 4 1.49 5.50 -2.74
C GLN A 4 0.41 5.74 -1.68
N CYS A 5 0.52 5.11 -0.51
CA CYS A 5 -0.37 5.39 0.62
C CYS A 5 -0.31 6.87 1.02
N ALA A 6 0.89 7.44 1.15
CA ALA A 6 1.09 8.84 1.49
C ALA A 6 0.53 9.80 0.44
N ALA A 7 0.70 9.49 -0.85
CA ALA A 7 0.20 10.33 -1.94
C ALA A 7 -1.34 10.29 -2.04
N ILE A 8 -1.94 9.10 -2.06
CA ILE A 8 -3.38 8.91 -2.24
C ILE A 8 -4.15 9.49 -1.06
N THR A 9 -3.66 9.33 0.17
CA THR A 9 -4.31 9.90 1.37
C THR A 9 -4.24 11.42 1.45
N LYS A 10 -3.36 12.06 0.66
CA LYS A 10 -3.33 13.51 0.44
C LYS A 10 -4.22 13.96 -0.72
N GLY A 11 -4.89 13.04 -1.41
CA GLY A 11 -5.75 13.32 -2.56
C GLY A 11 -5.02 13.28 -3.91
N PHE A 12 -3.78 12.81 -3.98
CA PHE A 12 -3.06 12.66 -5.25
C PHE A 12 -3.43 11.32 -5.91
N ILE A 13 -4.45 11.36 -6.77
CA ILE A 13 -5.01 10.17 -7.44
C ILE A 13 -3.97 9.45 -8.32
N GLY A 14 -3.01 10.19 -8.89
CA GLY A 14 -1.90 9.62 -9.67
C GLY A 14 -0.75 9.07 -8.82
N GLY A 15 -0.92 8.96 -7.51
CA GLY A 15 0.12 8.45 -6.63
C GLY A 15 1.32 9.40 -6.48
N ILE A 16 2.49 8.85 -6.15
CA ILE A 16 3.73 9.63 -5.95
C ILE A 16 4.13 10.44 -7.20
N ASP A 17 3.68 10.05 -8.39
CA ASP A 17 4.04 10.75 -9.63
C ASP A 17 3.19 12.00 -9.91
N SER A 18 2.18 12.29 -9.07
CA SER A 18 1.26 13.42 -9.21
C SER A 18 1.30 14.38 -8.01
N PRO A 19 1.29 15.71 -8.25
CA PRO A 19 2.23 16.50 -9.05
C PRO A 19 3.66 16.46 -8.46
N LYS A 20 4.70 16.43 -9.31
CA LYS A 20 6.13 16.34 -8.91
C LYS A 20 6.57 17.30 -7.79
N LYS A 21 5.97 18.49 -7.70
CA LYS A 21 6.30 19.49 -6.68
C LYS A 21 6.05 19.02 -5.23
N TYR A 22 5.21 18.00 -5.02
CA TYR A 22 4.92 17.44 -3.70
C TYR A 22 5.71 16.15 -3.39
N ARG A 23 6.59 15.71 -4.30
CA ARG A 23 7.29 14.42 -4.16
C ARG A 23 8.10 14.33 -2.86
N GLU A 24 8.83 15.39 -2.51
CA GLU A 24 9.62 15.41 -1.27
C GLU A 24 8.76 15.32 -0.01
N GLU A 25 7.61 16.00 -0.01
CA GLU A 25 6.63 15.93 1.09
C GLU A 25 6.02 14.53 1.21
N VAL A 26 5.66 13.91 0.08
CA VAL A 26 5.16 12.54 0.02
C VAL A 26 6.20 11.56 0.56
N ILE A 27 7.47 11.69 0.16
CA ILE A 27 8.58 10.84 0.65
C ILE A 27 8.81 11.07 2.15
N LYS A 28 8.64 12.30 2.64
CA LYS A 28 8.75 12.57 4.08
C LYS A 28 7.63 11.89 4.86
N ASP A 29 6.41 11.98 4.36
CA ASP A 29 5.23 11.44 5.03
C ASP A 29 5.09 9.92 4.88
N SER A 30 5.62 9.34 3.80
CA SER A 30 5.66 7.88 3.59
C SER A 30 6.39 7.16 4.72
N LYS A 31 7.38 7.80 5.34
CA LYS A 31 8.11 7.27 6.51
C LYS A 31 7.24 7.02 7.74
N ASN A 32 6.02 7.57 7.78
CA ASN A 32 5.06 7.30 8.86
C ASN A 32 4.24 6.04 8.61
N TRP A 33 4.37 5.42 7.44
CA TRP A 33 3.71 4.15 7.13
C TRP A 33 4.61 2.97 7.46
N ILE A 34 3.99 1.82 7.68
CA ILE A 34 4.65 0.55 7.87
C ILE A 34 3.83 -0.55 7.22
N LEU A 35 4.52 -1.53 6.61
CA LEU A 35 3.89 -2.72 6.05
C LEU A 35 3.38 -3.59 7.20
N LEU A 36 2.07 -3.84 7.22
CA LEU A 36 1.43 -4.70 8.21
C LEU A 36 1.45 -6.16 7.76
N PHE A 37 1.15 -6.40 6.48
CA PHE A 37 1.08 -7.73 5.91
C PHE A 37 1.25 -7.67 4.39
N GLN A 38 1.87 -8.68 3.81
CA GLN A 38 1.93 -8.91 2.37
C GLN A 38 1.49 -10.34 2.09
N MET A 39 0.76 -10.53 0.99
CA MET A 39 0.44 -11.85 0.46
C MET A 39 0.58 -11.87 -1.06
N ASP A 40 1.25 -12.92 -1.53
CA ASP A 40 1.41 -13.19 -2.95
C ASP A 40 0.25 -14.07 -3.44
N ALA A 41 0.07 -14.17 -4.76
CA ALA A 41 -0.77 -15.22 -5.32
C ALA A 41 -0.25 -16.61 -4.89
N ILE A 42 -1.15 -17.50 -4.50
CA ILE A 42 -0.82 -18.83 -3.99
C ILE A 42 -1.37 -19.88 -4.94
N LYS A 43 -0.54 -20.83 -5.35
CA LYS A 43 -0.95 -22.02 -6.10
C LYS A 43 -0.46 -23.27 -5.39
N VAL A 44 -1.37 -24.13 -4.96
CA VAL A 44 -1.06 -25.40 -4.30
C VAL A 44 -2.01 -26.47 -4.85
N ASP A 45 -1.46 -27.51 -5.47
CA ASP A 45 -2.22 -28.58 -6.11
C ASP A 45 -3.30 -28.05 -7.09
N ASP A 46 -4.57 -28.27 -6.78
CA ASP A 46 -5.74 -27.80 -7.52
C ASP A 46 -6.33 -26.49 -6.98
N TYR A 47 -5.74 -25.93 -5.92
CA TYR A 47 -6.12 -24.65 -5.34
C TYR A 47 -5.27 -23.50 -5.87
N GLU A 48 -5.94 -22.40 -6.23
CA GLU A 48 -5.28 -21.17 -6.64
C GLU A 48 -6.01 -19.95 -6.04
N LEU A 49 -5.25 -19.11 -5.34
CA LEU A 49 -5.66 -17.78 -4.90
C LEU A 49 -4.91 -16.75 -5.73
N MET A 50 -5.65 -16.09 -6.60
CA MET A 50 -5.13 -15.13 -7.55
C MET A 50 -5.48 -13.70 -7.14
N PHE A 51 -4.55 -12.79 -7.41
CA PHE A 51 -4.77 -11.35 -7.33
C PHE A 51 -4.53 -10.76 -8.71
N GLU A 52 -5.59 -10.66 -9.51
CA GLU A 52 -5.49 -10.37 -10.95
C GLU A 52 -4.45 -11.31 -11.61
N ASP A 53 -3.49 -10.76 -12.36
CA ASP A 53 -2.42 -11.53 -13.02
C ASP A 53 -1.25 -11.86 -12.06
N TYR A 54 -1.48 -12.83 -11.15
CA TYR A 54 -0.50 -13.28 -10.15
C TYR A 54 0.11 -12.15 -9.31
N GLY A 55 -0.70 -11.12 -9.06
CA GLY A 55 -0.30 -9.95 -8.30
C GLY A 55 -0.09 -10.21 -6.81
N HIS A 56 0.21 -9.11 -6.13
CA HIS A 56 0.52 -9.06 -4.70
C HIS A 56 -0.38 -8.06 -4.01
N ILE A 57 -0.88 -8.43 -2.83
CA ILE A 57 -1.59 -7.51 -1.97
C ILE A 57 -0.71 -7.08 -0.79
N TYR A 58 -0.81 -5.80 -0.45
CA TYR A 58 -0.06 -5.19 0.63
C TYR A 58 -1.01 -4.40 1.54
N PHE A 59 -0.99 -4.71 2.83
CA PHE A 59 -1.67 -3.94 3.86
C PHE A 59 -0.67 -2.99 4.54
N TRP A 60 -1.00 -1.71 4.52
CA TRP A 60 -0.19 -0.64 5.09
C TRP A 60 -0.97 0.07 6.18
N ILE A 61 -0.26 0.50 7.23
CA ILE A 61 -0.84 1.23 8.36
C ILE A 61 0.10 2.36 8.77
N LYS A 62 -0.44 3.46 9.34
CA LYS A 62 0.39 4.46 9.97
C LYS A 62 0.96 3.93 11.29
N LYS A 63 2.20 4.28 11.60
CA LYS A 63 2.89 3.89 12.85
C LYS A 63 2.10 4.28 14.10
N GLU A 64 1.43 5.45 14.08
CA GLU A 64 0.61 5.91 15.20
C GLU A 64 -0.68 5.09 15.38
N ASP A 65 -1.36 4.75 14.28
CA ASP A 65 -2.54 3.87 14.31
C ASP A 65 -2.16 2.49 14.84
N LEU A 66 -1.04 1.93 14.38
CA LEU A 66 -0.52 0.65 14.87
C LEU A 66 -0.19 0.70 16.37
N LYS A 67 0.45 1.77 16.84
CA LYS A 67 0.77 1.97 18.26
C LYS A 67 -0.50 2.01 19.12
N ASN A 68 -1.56 2.62 18.61
CA ASN A 68 -2.86 2.72 19.29
C ASN A 68 -3.76 1.50 19.06
N LYS A 69 -3.28 0.46 18.35
CA LYS A 69 -4.06 -0.72 17.95
C LYS A 69 -5.34 -0.36 17.18
N ASN A 70 -5.33 0.78 16.49
CA ASN A 70 -6.43 1.22 15.64
C ASN A 70 -6.22 0.67 14.23
N PHE A 71 -6.99 -0.33 13.83
CA PHE A 71 -6.89 -0.95 12.50
C PHE A 71 -7.95 -0.44 11.51
N ASP A 72 -8.77 0.54 11.89
CA ASP A 72 -9.82 1.10 11.03
C ASP A 72 -9.24 1.86 9.83
N ASN A 73 -7.98 2.28 9.91
CA ASN A 73 -7.27 3.08 8.90
C ASN A 73 -6.23 2.29 8.10
N VAL A 74 -6.37 0.96 7.99
CA VAL A 74 -5.48 0.13 7.16
C VAL A 74 -5.77 0.35 5.68
N TRP A 75 -4.71 0.50 4.89
CA TRP A 75 -4.79 0.66 3.43
C TRP A 75 -4.33 -0.61 2.72
N LEU A 76 -5.16 -1.08 1.79
CA LEU A 76 -4.84 -2.18 0.89
C LEU A 76 -4.34 -1.62 -0.44
N ILE A 77 -3.21 -2.10 -0.92
CA ILE A 77 -2.75 -1.87 -2.29
C ILE A 77 -2.62 -3.23 -2.99
N LEU A 78 -3.20 -3.32 -4.18
CA LEU A 78 -2.97 -4.39 -5.14
C LEU A 78 -1.90 -3.95 -6.15
N GLN A 79 -0.84 -4.74 -6.29
CA GLN A 79 0.10 -4.67 -7.40
C GLN A 79 -0.21 -5.82 -8.34
N PHE A 80 -0.34 -5.54 -9.64
CA PHE A 80 -0.49 -6.56 -10.67
C PHE A 80 0.48 -6.26 -11.82
N TYR A 81 0.71 -7.26 -12.67
CA TYR A 81 1.48 -7.12 -13.89
C TYR A 81 0.52 -6.82 -15.06
N GLU A 82 0.92 -5.91 -15.95
CA GLU A 82 0.20 -5.59 -17.19
C GLU A 82 1.00 -6.11 -18.40
#